data_AF-A0AA39N882-F1
#
_entry.id   AF-A0AA39N882-F1
#
_cell.length_a   1.000
_cell.length_b   1.000
_cell.length_c   1.000
_cell.angle_alpha   90.00
_cell.angle_beta   90.00
_cell.angle_gamma   90.00
#
_symmetry.space_group_name_H-M   'P 1'
#
loop_
_entity.id
_entity.type
_entity.pdbx_description
1 polymer ?
#
loop_
_entity_poly.entity_id
_entity_poly.type
_entity_poly.pdbx_seq_one_letter_code
_entity_poly.pdbx_strand_id
1 'polypeptide(L)'
;MHYCVRRGTTMSHFFSSDIGILAGNGTSPSIWNFFGSDFRPHPHPDDVYFGDRPILNVEHADDGALWSMSAHGIQSHCNEYGMWASSKGLLINFGKTKALFFGTHPRVLPTIMLQGRTLEWTDDAKYLGILFRTMAVDIFKEHSLEVAKKALRICNVTLAMGRFLGDIHPRAGLAIYSARADSLLTYGSQVVVITADRTLRQLERVQITFFRRLLHVHRRSMIAALHSETGFTPVRYQRMILVMRYLQCLLSERTTTTRLAPLGVDACQDLWSAGKKCWLTDIAHALRSLYHPINVCLDDLCDPRHVVTLVSEVDALWKTEVVDEITGSPMTSLLAAPLWECNGAPAAFCSYLNVRIPAHRIALTRALTASHQLAIEHGKWHGIDKEWRLCRMCSNDVEDVPHVLFLCPFPPADSIRGPFLSSVWGCYPSWKVTVRSPTHLLLLLAGTDDLVDTTAHFVHELFTLWESVPLLLNHQSTAEAVREYS
;
A
#
# COMPACT_ATOMS: atom_id res chain seq x y z
N MET A 1 13.72 45.10 -12.89
CA MET A 1 14.90 44.22 -12.62
C MET A 1 15.27 43.49 -13.91
N HIS A 2 16.56 43.18 -14.12
CA HIS A 2 17.01 42.36 -15.24
C HIS A 2 17.35 40.96 -14.75
N TYR A 3 16.83 39.95 -15.43
CA TYR A 3 16.96 38.53 -15.08
C TYR A 3 17.71 37.80 -16.18
N CYS A 4 18.34 36.68 -15.81
CA CYS A 4 18.92 35.72 -16.74
C CYS A 4 18.79 34.32 -16.12
N VAL A 5 18.60 33.30 -16.96
CA VAL A 5 18.50 31.91 -16.52
C VAL A 5 19.86 31.24 -16.71
N ARG A 6 20.41 30.67 -15.64
CA ARG A 6 21.64 29.88 -15.69
C ARG A 6 21.31 28.38 -15.65
N ARG A 7 21.85 27.61 -16.60
CA ARG A 7 21.78 26.14 -16.61
C ARG A 7 23.19 25.57 -16.68
N GLY A 8 23.75 25.17 -15.55
CA GLY A 8 25.16 24.74 -15.47
C GLY A 8 26.11 25.93 -15.70
N THR A 9 26.83 25.93 -16.82
CA THR A 9 27.77 27.00 -17.21
C THR A 9 27.19 27.96 -18.26
N THR A 10 26.04 27.65 -18.86
CA THR A 10 25.40 28.52 -19.86
C THR A 10 24.41 29.47 -19.21
N MET A 11 24.33 30.68 -19.75
CA MET A 11 23.38 31.72 -19.36
C MET A 11 22.52 32.12 -20.56
N SER A 12 21.24 32.37 -20.32
CA SER A 12 20.35 32.97 -21.31
C SER A 12 20.69 34.45 -21.54
N HIS A 13 20.12 35.04 -22.59
CA HIS A 13 20.03 36.50 -22.69
C HIS A 13 19.29 37.09 -21.48
N PHE A 14 19.62 38.34 -21.19
CA PHE A 14 18.90 39.10 -20.17
C PHE A 14 17.48 39.43 -20.63
N PHE A 15 16.54 39.38 -19.71
CA PHE A 15 15.15 39.79 -19.91
C PHE A 15 14.66 40.59 -18.70
N SER A 16 13.68 41.47 -18.91
CA SER A 16 12.98 42.17 -17.84
C SER A 16 11.64 41.50 -17.54
N SER A 17 11.21 41.57 -16.28
CA SER A 17 9.86 41.18 -15.86
C SER A 17 9.33 42.27 -14.95
N ASP A 18 8.24 42.91 -15.39
CA ASP A 18 7.61 44.02 -14.68
C ASP A 18 6.39 43.56 -13.87
N ILE A 19 5.83 42.38 -14.21
CA ILE A 19 4.66 41.78 -13.57
C ILE A 19 4.98 40.33 -13.21
N GLY A 20 4.62 39.92 -12.00
CA GLY A 20 4.70 38.54 -11.54
C GLY A 20 5.94 38.21 -10.70
N ILE A 21 5.77 37.19 -9.85
CA ILE A 21 6.85 36.59 -9.07
C ILE A 21 7.61 35.56 -9.91
N LEU A 22 8.89 35.37 -9.63
CA LEU A 22 9.73 34.43 -10.38
C LEU A 22 9.48 33.00 -9.92
N ALA A 23 8.97 32.15 -10.80
CA ALA A 23 8.87 30.72 -10.54
C ALA A 23 10.26 30.11 -10.28
N GLY A 24 10.41 29.36 -9.19
CA GLY A 24 11.68 28.77 -8.78
C GLY A 24 12.54 29.63 -7.85
N ASN A 25 12.18 30.90 -7.61
CA ASN A 25 12.81 31.69 -6.54
C ASN A 25 12.22 31.29 -5.18
N GLY A 26 13.09 31.07 -4.18
CA GLY A 26 12.70 30.64 -2.83
C GLY A 26 11.81 31.62 -2.07
N THR A 27 11.82 32.92 -2.38
CA THR A 27 10.97 33.92 -1.71
C THR A 27 9.59 34.08 -2.36
N SER A 28 9.44 33.64 -3.61
CA SER A 28 8.21 33.81 -4.39
C SER A 28 6.96 33.24 -3.71
N PRO A 29 6.98 32.03 -3.10
CA PRO A 29 5.79 31.49 -2.41
C PRO A 29 5.32 32.36 -1.24
N SER A 30 6.24 32.91 -0.44
CA SER A 30 5.90 33.78 0.69
C SER A 30 5.31 35.11 0.23
N ILE A 31 5.85 35.67 -0.86
CA ILE A 31 5.33 36.90 -1.47
C ILE A 31 3.92 36.67 -2.03
N TRP A 32 3.67 35.52 -2.66
CA TRP A 32 2.32 35.14 -3.09
C TRP A 32 1.35 35.07 -1.91
N ASN A 33 1.73 34.36 -0.85
CA ASN A 33 0.87 34.24 0.34
C ASN A 33 0.57 35.61 0.96
N PHE A 34 1.56 36.50 1.05
CA PHE A 34 1.35 37.87 1.50
C PHE A 34 0.41 38.65 0.58
N PHE A 35 0.63 38.57 -0.73
CA PHE A 35 -0.19 39.23 -1.75
C PHE A 35 -1.66 38.78 -1.70
N GLY A 36 -1.91 37.50 -1.47
CA GLY A 36 -3.24 36.89 -1.38
C GLY A 36 -3.93 37.03 -0.02
N SER A 37 -3.18 37.28 1.06
CA SER A 37 -3.66 37.18 2.45
C SER A 37 -4.75 38.18 2.86
N ASP A 38 -5.05 39.17 2.03
CA ASP A 38 -6.07 40.19 2.28
C ASP A 38 -7.44 39.82 1.69
N PHE A 39 -7.59 38.69 1.00
CA PHE A 39 -8.91 38.19 0.66
C PHE A 39 -9.63 37.67 1.91
N ARG A 40 -10.64 38.43 2.34
CA ARG A 40 -11.49 38.12 3.48
C ARG A 40 -12.92 38.46 3.11
N PRO A 41 -13.66 37.53 2.49
CA PRO A 41 -15.04 37.79 2.11
C PRO A 41 -15.89 37.96 3.38
N HIS A 42 -17.01 38.68 3.26
CA HIS A 42 -17.89 38.93 4.39
C HIS A 42 -18.67 37.67 4.75
N PRO A 43 -18.89 37.37 6.04
CA PRO A 43 -19.76 36.28 6.44
C PRO A 43 -21.17 36.45 5.89
N HIS A 44 -21.72 35.35 5.38
CA HIS A 44 -23.09 35.25 4.89
C HIS A 44 -23.90 34.30 5.81
N PRO A 45 -25.21 34.54 6.01
CA PRO A 45 -26.05 33.67 6.85
C PRO A 45 -26.06 32.20 6.42
N ASP A 46 -25.89 31.94 5.12
CA ASP A 46 -25.85 30.61 4.52
C ASP A 46 -24.44 30.00 4.43
N ASP A 47 -23.47 30.49 5.20
CA ASP A 47 -22.12 29.91 5.23
C ASP A 47 -22.10 28.53 5.90
N VAL A 48 -21.04 27.78 5.62
CA VAL A 48 -20.74 26.55 6.37
C VAL A 48 -20.04 26.96 7.66
N TYR A 49 -20.51 26.44 8.79
CA TYR A 49 -19.93 26.72 10.11
C TYR A 49 -19.28 25.48 10.69
N PHE A 50 -18.11 25.64 11.31
CA PHE A 50 -17.57 24.69 12.26
C PHE A 50 -17.65 25.30 13.65
N GLY A 51 -18.55 24.79 14.49
CA GLY A 51 -18.92 25.43 15.74
C GLY A 51 -19.53 26.81 15.50
N ASP A 52 -18.95 27.84 16.10
CA ASP A 52 -19.34 29.24 15.96
C ASP A 52 -18.61 29.98 14.83
N ARG A 53 -17.70 29.30 14.11
CA ARG A 53 -16.82 29.93 13.13
C ARG A 53 -17.27 29.66 11.70
N PRO A 54 -17.58 30.71 10.91
CA PRO A 54 -17.88 30.55 9.50
C PRO A 54 -16.61 30.17 8.74
N ILE A 55 -16.73 29.21 7.84
CA ILE A 55 -15.69 28.79 6.93
C ILE A 55 -15.95 29.53 5.62
N LEU A 56 -15.15 30.55 5.34
CA LEU A 56 -15.40 31.49 4.24
C LEU A 56 -14.72 31.07 2.93
N ASN A 57 -13.46 30.69 3.03
CA ASN A 57 -12.62 30.23 1.93
C ASN A 57 -11.50 29.31 2.44
N VAL A 58 -10.99 28.43 1.58
CA VAL A 58 -9.69 27.77 1.78
C VAL A 58 -8.89 27.91 0.51
N GLU A 59 -7.61 28.23 0.67
CA GLU A 59 -6.70 28.51 -0.43
C GLU A 59 -5.39 27.76 -0.25
N HIS A 60 -4.85 27.28 -1.36
CA HIS A 60 -3.50 26.76 -1.44
C HIS A 60 -2.83 27.30 -2.70
N ALA A 61 -1.94 28.28 -2.52
CA ALA A 61 -1.41 29.08 -3.62
C ALA A 61 -2.55 29.70 -4.46
N ASP A 62 -2.65 29.39 -5.75
CA ASP A 62 -3.69 29.88 -6.67
C ASP A 62 -4.97 29.02 -6.67
N ASP A 63 -4.93 27.82 -6.09
CA ASP A 63 -6.09 26.95 -5.96
C ASP A 63 -6.94 27.38 -4.75
N GLY A 64 -8.04 28.08 -5.01
CA GLY A 64 -9.02 28.49 -3.99
C GLY A 64 -10.33 27.71 -4.07
N ALA A 65 -11.00 27.55 -2.94
CA ALA A 65 -12.33 26.97 -2.84
C ALA A 65 -13.24 27.81 -1.93
N LEU A 66 -14.49 27.97 -2.37
CA LEU A 66 -15.57 28.69 -1.70
C LEU A 66 -16.78 27.76 -1.58
N TRP A 67 -17.59 27.93 -0.54
CA TRP A 67 -18.81 27.14 -0.33
C TRP A 67 -19.88 27.98 0.36
N SER A 68 -21.12 27.55 0.16
CA SER A 68 -22.29 28.03 0.89
C SER A 68 -23.37 26.96 0.84
N MET A 69 -24.29 27.00 1.79
CA MET A 69 -25.48 26.16 1.85
C MET A 69 -26.59 26.66 0.90
N SER A 70 -26.40 27.80 0.23
CA SER A 70 -27.38 28.34 -0.72
C SER A 70 -26.72 28.93 -1.99
N ALA A 71 -27.52 29.01 -3.06
CA ALA A 71 -27.11 29.67 -4.30
C ALA A 71 -26.85 31.17 -4.12
N HIS A 72 -27.60 31.81 -3.22
CA HIS A 72 -27.44 33.23 -2.92
C HIS A 72 -26.12 33.50 -2.21
N GLY A 73 -25.79 32.71 -1.18
CA GLY A 73 -24.54 32.85 -0.44
C GLY A 73 -23.32 32.62 -1.32
N ILE A 74 -23.30 31.54 -2.13
CA ILE A 74 -22.15 31.30 -3.02
C ILE A 74 -22.01 32.39 -4.11
N GLN A 75 -23.13 32.95 -4.59
CA GLN A 75 -23.09 34.08 -5.52
C GLN A 75 -22.53 35.34 -4.86
N SER A 76 -22.85 35.60 -3.59
CA SER A 76 -22.25 36.71 -2.81
C SER A 76 -20.74 36.56 -2.74
N HIS A 77 -20.24 35.38 -2.36
CA HIS A 77 -18.81 35.09 -2.30
C HIS A 77 -18.12 35.20 -3.67
N CYS A 78 -18.78 34.74 -4.75
CA CYS A 78 -18.26 34.90 -6.11
C CYS A 78 -18.16 36.37 -6.53
N ASN A 79 -19.11 37.22 -6.13
CA ASN A 79 -19.06 38.65 -6.40
C ASN A 79 -17.87 39.31 -5.69
N GLU A 80 -17.67 38.99 -4.41
CA GLU A 80 -16.55 39.50 -3.61
C GLU A 80 -15.19 39.01 -4.14
N TYR A 81 -15.07 37.73 -4.44
CA TYR A 81 -13.86 37.17 -5.05
C TYR A 81 -13.57 37.81 -6.42
N GLY A 82 -14.59 38.01 -7.26
CA GLY A 82 -14.46 38.64 -8.56
C GLY A 82 -13.98 40.09 -8.49
N MET A 83 -14.48 40.86 -7.52
CA MET A 83 -14.03 42.23 -7.26
C MET A 83 -12.59 42.27 -6.72
N TRP A 84 -12.26 41.41 -5.75
CA TRP A 84 -10.93 41.30 -5.18
C TRP A 84 -9.89 40.87 -6.24
N ALA A 85 -10.17 39.83 -7.02
CA ALA A 85 -9.29 39.38 -8.07
C ALA A 85 -9.03 40.49 -9.12
N SER A 86 -10.08 41.24 -9.48
CA SER A 86 -9.95 42.38 -10.40
C SER A 86 -9.08 43.50 -9.82
N SER A 87 -9.27 43.86 -8.54
CA SER A 87 -8.47 44.91 -7.89
C SER A 87 -7.00 44.52 -7.74
N LYS A 88 -6.72 43.22 -7.63
CA LYS A 88 -5.38 42.63 -7.60
C LYS A 88 -4.76 42.44 -8.99
N GLY A 89 -5.52 42.67 -10.07
CA GLY A 89 -5.06 42.40 -11.44
C GLY A 89 -4.87 40.90 -11.75
N LEU A 90 -5.56 40.02 -11.01
CA LEU A 90 -5.54 38.58 -11.23
C LEU A 90 -6.53 38.18 -12.33
N LEU A 91 -6.08 37.26 -13.20
CA LEU A 91 -6.91 36.69 -14.25
C LEU A 91 -7.42 35.31 -13.83
N ILE A 92 -8.75 35.17 -13.78
CA ILE A 92 -9.40 33.92 -13.39
C ILE A 92 -9.37 32.93 -14.56
N ASN A 93 -8.90 31.71 -14.29
CA ASN A 93 -8.93 30.63 -15.27
C ASN A 93 -10.29 29.90 -15.24
N PHE A 94 -11.27 30.45 -15.96
CA PHE A 94 -12.62 29.85 -16.08
C PHE A 94 -12.65 28.41 -16.60
N GLY A 95 -11.62 27.97 -17.33
CA GLY A 95 -11.49 26.58 -17.77
C GLY A 95 -11.24 25.62 -16.59
N LYS A 96 -10.58 26.10 -15.54
CA LYS A 96 -10.28 25.35 -14.30
C LYS A 96 -11.27 25.63 -13.17
N THR A 97 -11.88 26.81 -13.13
CA THR A 97 -12.88 27.17 -12.12
C THR A 97 -14.21 26.47 -12.42
N LYS A 98 -14.65 25.60 -11.50
CA LYS A 98 -15.88 24.81 -11.65
C LYS A 98 -16.77 24.97 -10.41
N ALA A 99 -18.07 24.80 -10.60
CA ALA A 99 -19.05 24.73 -9.52
C ALA A 99 -19.44 23.27 -9.26
N LEU A 100 -19.48 22.88 -7.99
CA LEU A 100 -19.88 21.53 -7.54
C LEU A 100 -21.07 21.64 -6.60
N PHE A 101 -22.06 20.76 -6.79
CA PHE A 101 -23.24 20.70 -5.94
C PHE A 101 -23.19 19.45 -5.05
N PHE A 102 -23.20 19.61 -3.73
CA PHE A 102 -23.26 18.50 -2.78
C PHE A 102 -24.66 18.36 -2.19
N GLY A 103 -25.17 17.12 -2.10
CA GLY A 103 -26.47 16.80 -1.51
C GLY A 103 -27.54 16.51 -2.56
N THR A 104 -28.81 16.75 -2.20
CA THR A 104 -29.95 16.43 -3.06
C THR A 104 -29.99 17.38 -4.27
N HIS A 105 -29.73 16.83 -5.44
CA HIS A 105 -29.64 17.62 -6.66
C HIS A 105 -30.96 18.34 -6.98
N PRO A 106 -30.97 19.66 -7.23
CA PRO A 106 -32.18 20.37 -7.60
C PRO A 106 -32.58 20.00 -9.03
N ARG A 107 -33.87 20.18 -9.36
CA ARG A 107 -34.36 19.96 -10.75
C ARG A 107 -33.70 20.89 -11.75
N VAL A 108 -33.34 22.10 -11.31
CA VAL A 108 -32.69 23.13 -12.10
C VAL A 108 -31.53 23.67 -11.26
N LEU A 109 -30.32 23.58 -11.79
CA LEU A 109 -29.14 24.15 -11.15
C LEU A 109 -29.18 25.68 -11.24
N PRO A 110 -28.79 26.39 -10.16
CA PRO A 110 -28.77 27.84 -10.17
C PRO A 110 -27.67 28.36 -11.10
N THR A 111 -27.90 29.52 -11.71
CA THR A 111 -26.85 30.20 -12.48
C THR A 111 -25.95 30.95 -11.53
N ILE A 112 -24.67 30.57 -11.47
CA ILE A 112 -23.65 31.26 -10.68
C ILE A 112 -22.73 32.01 -11.63
N MET A 113 -22.51 33.29 -11.36
CA MET A 113 -21.69 34.19 -12.17
C MET A 113 -20.44 34.63 -11.41
N LEU A 114 -19.31 34.69 -12.11
CA LEU A 114 -18.04 35.21 -11.61
C LEU A 114 -17.47 36.16 -12.66
N GLN A 115 -17.27 37.43 -12.30
CA GLN A 115 -16.85 38.50 -13.21
C GLN A 115 -17.68 38.54 -14.51
N GLY A 116 -19.01 38.40 -14.39
CA GLY A 116 -19.93 38.44 -15.53
C GLY A 116 -19.99 37.17 -16.39
N ARG A 117 -19.24 36.11 -16.05
CA ARG A 117 -19.27 34.82 -16.75
C ARG A 117 -19.91 33.73 -15.91
N THR A 118 -20.75 32.90 -16.52
CA THR A 118 -21.38 31.76 -15.85
C THR A 118 -20.34 30.66 -15.56
N LEU A 119 -20.35 30.15 -14.33
CA LEU A 119 -19.54 29.00 -13.93
C LEU A 119 -20.17 27.69 -14.43
N GLU A 120 -19.33 26.79 -14.91
CA GLU A 120 -19.74 25.46 -15.34
C GLU A 120 -19.98 24.57 -14.12
N TRP A 121 -21.16 23.94 -14.07
CA TRP A 121 -21.45 22.89 -13.11
C TRP A 121 -20.85 21.57 -13.56
N THR A 122 -20.16 20.89 -12.65
CA THR A 122 -19.60 19.55 -12.87
C THR A 122 -19.93 18.64 -11.68
N ASP A 123 -20.04 17.36 -11.97
CA ASP A 123 -20.21 16.34 -10.92
C ASP A 123 -18.87 15.91 -10.33
N ASP A 124 -17.75 16.23 -10.98
CA ASP A 124 -16.42 15.95 -10.46
C ASP A 124 -15.39 17.06 -10.68
N ALA A 125 -14.52 17.23 -9.69
CA ALA A 125 -13.40 18.15 -9.77
C ALA A 125 -12.24 17.72 -8.85
N LYS A 126 -11.03 18.16 -9.23
CA LYS A 126 -9.81 17.93 -8.44
C LYS A 126 -9.50 19.16 -7.61
N TYR A 127 -9.28 18.96 -6.32
CA TYR A 127 -8.76 19.98 -5.42
C TYR A 127 -7.61 19.37 -4.62
N LEU A 128 -6.43 20.00 -4.70
CA LEU A 128 -5.18 19.51 -4.09
C LEU A 128 -4.91 18.03 -4.37
N GLY A 129 -5.09 17.62 -5.63
CA GLY A 129 -4.86 16.25 -6.08
C GLY A 129 -5.94 15.22 -5.70
N ILE A 130 -6.92 15.58 -4.85
CA ILE A 130 -8.05 14.73 -4.49
C ILE A 130 -9.21 14.98 -5.46
N LEU A 131 -9.77 13.90 -6.01
CA LEU A 131 -10.92 13.98 -6.92
C LEU A 131 -12.20 13.76 -6.11
N PHE A 132 -13.09 14.74 -6.15
CA PHE A 132 -14.41 14.66 -5.56
C PHE A 132 -15.42 14.31 -6.65
N ARG A 133 -16.36 13.42 -6.35
CA ARG A 133 -17.53 13.17 -7.20
C ARG A 133 -18.83 13.31 -6.41
N THR A 134 -19.57 14.38 -6.64
CA THR A 134 -20.68 14.79 -5.77
C THR A 134 -21.92 13.90 -5.88
N MET A 135 -22.15 13.30 -7.05
CA MET A 135 -23.30 12.43 -7.32
C MET A 135 -23.09 10.98 -6.89
N ALA A 136 -21.91 10.64 -6.35
CA ALA A 136 -21.59 9.29 -5.89
C ALA A 136 -21.90 9.12 -4.40
N VAL A 137 -22.34 7.91 -4.01
CA VAL A 137 -22.53 7.54 -2.59
C VAL A 137 -21.21 7.65 -1.80
N ASP A 138 -20.11 7.29 -2.46
CA ASP A 138 -18.75 7.48 -1.97
C ASP A 138 -18.08 8.52 -2.88
N ILE A 139 -17.94 9.74 -2.36
CA ILE A 139 -17.40 10.90 -3.09
C ILE A 139 -15.94 10.74 -3.49
N PHE A 140 -15.22 9.77 -2.90
CA PHE A 140 -13.80 9.50 -3.14
C PHE A 140 -13.53 8.20 -3.91
N LYS A 141 -14.58 7.48 -4.28
CA LYS A 141 -14.44 6.20 -4.99
C LYS A 141 -13.59 6.34 -6.25
N GLU A 142 -13.92 7.31 -7.12
CA GLU A 142 -13.18 7.49 -8.37
C GLU A 142 -11.73 7.92 -8.12
N HIS A 143 -11.49 8.77 -7.12
CA HIS A 143 -10.13 9.14 -6.70
C HIS A 143 -9.29 7.91 -6.39
N SER A 144 -9.84 7.01 -5.55
CA SER A 144 -9.17 5.78 -5.15
C SER A 144 -8.85 4.87 -6.35
N LEU A 145 -9.77 4.78 -7.33
CA LEU A 145 -9.55 4.03 -8.56
C LEU A 145 -8.51 4.67 -9.49
N GLU A 146 -8.49 6.00 -9.63
CA GLU A 146 -7.45 6.71 -10.38
C GLU A 146 -6.06 6.52 -9.76
N VAL A 147 -5.97 6.61 -8.43
CA VAL A 147 -4.74 6.39 -7.67
C VAL A 147 -4.23 4.97 -7.90
N ALA A 148 -5.08 3.95 -7.77
CA ALA A 148 -4.71 2.56 -8.02
C ALA A 148 -4.20 2.36 -9.47
N LYS A 149 -4.88 2.94 -10.47
CA LYS A 149 -4.44 2.89 -11.89
C LYS A 149 -3.07 3.57 -12.10
N LYS A 150 -2.84 4.73 -11.47
CA LYS A 150 -1.56 5.45 -11.55
C LYS A 150 -0.44 4.64 -10.88
N ALA A 151 -0.65 4.15 -9.66
CA ALA A 151 0.31 3.33 -8.93
C ALA A 151 0.64 2.03 -9.68
N LEU A 152 -0.37 1.35 -10.25
CA LEU A 152 -0.16 0.15 -11.05
C LEU A 152 0.70 0.40 -12.29
N ARG A 153 0.51 1.54 -12.97
CA ARG A 153 1.37 1.92 -14.10
C ARG A 153 2.83 2.08 -13.67
N ILE A 154 3.08 2.72 -12.54
CA ILE A 154 4.43 2.85 -11.97
C ILE A 154 5.01 1.47 -11.67
N CYS A 155 4.28 0.61 -10.95
CA CYS A 155 4.70 -0.75 -10.65
C CYS A 155 5.06 -1.54 -11.92
N ASN A 156 4.24 -1.42 -12.96
CA ASN A 156 4.49 -2.10 -14.23
C ASN A 156 5.72 -1.59 -14.95
N VAL A 157 5.93 -0.27 -14.98
CA VAL A 157 7.14 0.33 -15.58
C VAL A 157 8.38 -0.11 -14.80
N THR A 158 8.37 0.00 -13.47
CA THR A 158 9.48 -0.44 -12.60
C THR A 158 9.85 -1.89 -12.88
N LEU A 159 8.87 -2.80 -12.87
CA LEU A 159 9.14 -4.23 -13.09
C LEU A 159 9.49 -4.55 -14.55
N ALA A 160 9.07 -3.73 -15.51
CA ALA A 160 9.48 -3.86 -16.92
C ALA A 160 10.95 -3.47 -17.14
N MET A 161 11.51 -2.59 -16.30
CA MET A 161 12.95 -2.25 -16.35
C MET A 161 13.84 -3.47 -16.16
N GLY A 162 13.34 -4.53 -15.52
CA GLY A 162 14.11 -5.77 -15.36
C GLY A 162 14.45 -6.46 -16.68
N ARG A 163 13.75 -6.15 -17.78
CA ARG A 163 14.13 -6.61 -19.13
C ARG A 163 15.42 -5.99 -19.64
N PHE A 164 15.77 -4.80 -19.14
CA PHE A 164 16.95 -4.04 -19.58
C PHE A 164 18.10 -4.14 -18.58
N LEU A 165 17.78 -4.21 -17.28
CA LEU A 165 18.76 -4.18 -16.20
C LEU A 165 19.00 -5.55 -15.55
N GLY A 166 18.28 -6.59 -15.98
CA GLY A 166 18.23 -7.88 -15.30
C GLY A 166 17.28 -7.85 -14.10
N ASP A 167 17.34 -8.90 -13.29
CA ASP A 167 16.47 -9.03 -12.13
C ASP A 167 16.66 -7.88 -11.11
N ILE A 168 15.55 -7.37 -10.58
CA ILE A 168 15.56 -6.27 -9.60
C ILE A 168 15.69 -6.86 -8.21
N HIS A 169 16.80 -6.54 -7.54
CA HIS A 169 17.02 -6.95 -6.16
C HIS A 169 15.84 -6.55 -5.24
N PRO A 170 15.28 -7.45 -4.40
CA PRO A 170 14.10 -7.17 -3.59
C PRO A 170 14.18 -5.88 -2.78
N ARG A 171 15.30 -5.65 -2.08
CA ARG A 171 15.53 -4.41 -1.32
C ARG A 171 15.41 -3.14 -2.17
N ALA A 172 15.97 -3.14 -3.38
CA ALA A 172 15.88 -2.00 -4.29
C ALA A 172 14.47 -1.85 -4.85
N GLY A 173 13.82 -2.96 -5.22
CA GLY A 173 12.42 -2.95 -5.69
C GLY A 173 11.45 -2.41 -4.64
N LEU A 174 11.62 -2.81 -3.38
CA LEU A 174 10.84 -2.31 -2.25
C LEU A 174 11.09 -0.82 -1.98
N ALA A 175 12.34 -0.34 -2.09
CA ALA A 175 12.65 1.08 -1.98
C ALA A 175 11.98 1.90 -3.09
N ILE A 176 12.01 1.42 -4.34
CA ILE A 176 11.32 2.07 -5.46
C ILE A 176 9.80 2.05 -5.26
N TYR A 177 9.25 0.92 -4.78
CA TYR A 177 7.83 0.82 -4.45
C TYR A 177 7.42 1.85 -3.41
N SER A 178 8.12 1.91 -2.29
CA SER A 178 7.86 2.87 -1.21
C SER A 178 7.90 4.32 -1.73
N ALA A 179 8.94 4.67 -2.48
CA ALA A 179 9.15 6.03 -2.96
C ALA A 179 8.18 6.48 -4.06
N ARG A 180 7.54 5.56 -4.81
CA ARG A 180 6.81 5.89 -6.04
C ARG A 180 5.38 5.38 -6.09
N ALA A 181 5.16 4.13 -5.67
CA ALA A 181 3.84 3.50 -5.72
C ALA A 181 3.11 3.69 -4.40
N ASP A 182 3.76 3.38 -3.27
CA ASP A 182 3.17 3.55 -1.94
C ASP A 182 2.86 5.02 -1.65
N SER A 183 3.74 5.93 -2.04
CA SER A 183 3.51 7.38 -1.96
C SER A 183 2.24 7.85 -2.68
N LEU A 184 1.84 7.17 -3.76
CA LEU A 184 0.56 7.42 -4.42
C LEU A 184 -0.59 6.74 -3.69
N LEU A 185 -0.42 5.47 -3.32
CA LEU A 185 -1.45 4.67 -2.64
C LEU A 185 -1.81 5.21 -1.26
N THR A 186 -0.93 5.99 -0.63
CA THR A 186 -1.14 6.65 0.66
C THR A 186 -1.45 8.15 0.54
N TYR A 187 -1.33 8.74 -0.65
CA TYR A 187 -1.63 10.15 -0.85
C TYR A 187 -3.08 10.46 -0.49
N GLY A 188 -3.27 11.50 0.34
CA GLY A 188 -4.59 11.93 0.80
C GLY A 188 -5.32 10.93 1.69
N SER A 189 -4.68 9.82 2.11
CA SER A 189 -5.35 8.80 2.93
C SER A 189 -5.85 9.35 4.25
N GLN A 190 -5.20 10.39 4.78
CA GLN A 190 -5.60 11.08 6.01
C GLN A 190 -7.04 11.60 5.95
N VAL A 191 -7.50 12.04 4.78
CA VAL A 191 -8.85 12.56 4.56
C VAL A 191 -9.75 11.52 3.89
N VAL A 192 -9.20 10.77 2.94
CA VAL A 192 -9.94 9.76 2.16
C VAL A 192 -9.97 8.42 2.89
N VAL A 193 -10.91 8.28 3.81
CA VAL A 193 -11.20 7.01 4.50
C VAL A 193 -12.05 6.13 3.59
N ILE A 194 -11.56 4.94 3.24
CA ILE A 194 -12.26 4.02 2.34
C ILE A 194 -13.05 3.03 3.18
N THR A 195 -14.36 3.19 3.23
CA THR A 195 -15.28 2.28 3.93
C THR A 195 -15.72 1.09 3.07
N ALA A 196 -15.71 1.24 1.74
CA ALA A 196 -16.08 0.17 0.82
C ALA A 196 -14.91 -0.78 0.53
N ASP A 197 -14.95 -1.99 1.09
CA ASP A 197 -13.90 -3.02 0.95
C ASP A 197 -13.61 -3.40 -0.53
N ARG A 198 -14.59 -3.31 -1.44
CA ARG A 198 -14.37 -3.50 -2.89
C ARG A 198 -13.40 -2.46 -3.49
N THR A 199 -13.48 -1.22 -3.04
CA THR A 199 -12.59 -0.12 -3.49
C THR A 199 -11.20 -0.31 -2.91
N LEU A 200 -11.11 -0.59 -1.60
CA LEU A 200 -9.82 -0.81 -0.92
C LEU A 200 -9.03 -1.97 -1.55
N ARG A 201 -9.71 -3.07 -1.89
CA ARG A 201 -9.08 -4.20 -2.62
C ARG A 201 -8.46 -3.81 -3.95
N GLN A 202 -8.91 -2.74 -4.62
CA GLN A 202 -8.22 -2.29 -5.85
C GLN A 202 -6.83 -1.73 -5.54
N LEU A 203 -6.65 -1.08 -4.39
CA LEU A 203 -5.36 -0.55 -3.95
C LEU A 203 -4.46 -1.69 -3.48
N GLU A 204 -4.99 -2.60 -2.65
CA GLU A 204 -4.25 -3.79 -2.17
C GLU A 204 -3.73 -4.64 -3.33
N ARG A 205 -4.55 -4.82 -4.39
CA ARG A 205 -4.14 -5.54 -5.59
C ARG A 205 -2.88 -4.96 -6.23
N VAL A 206 -2.65 -3.65 -6.18
CA VAL A 206 -1.44 -3.03 -6.73
C VAL A 206 -0.21 -3.48 -5.96
N GLN A 207 -0.25 -3.40 -4.63
CA GLN A 207 0.83 -3.84 -3.74
C GLN A 207 1.10 -5.34 -3.90
N ILE A 208 0.07 -6.17 -3.79
CA ILE A 208 0.17 -7.62 -3.90
C ILE A 208 0.75 -8.03 -5.26
N THR A 209 0.28 -7.42 -6.35
CA THR A 209 0.80 -7.73 -7.70
C THR A 209 2.27 -7.35 -7.83
N PHE A 210 2.67 -6.22 -7.25
CA PHE A 210 4.06 -5.80 -7.26
C PHE A 210 4.95 -6.75 -6.46
N PHE A 211 4.57 -7.11 -5.21
CA PHE A 211 5.34 -8.02 -4.37
C PHE A 211 5.45 -9.42 -4.96
N ARG A 212 4.36 -9.98 -5.52
CA ARG A 212 4.42 -11.30 -6.18
C ARG A 212 5.43 -11.32 -7.32
N ARG A 213 5.47 -10.26 -8.12
CA ARG A 213 6.39 -10.14 -9.25
C ARG A 213 7.82 -9.88 -8.80
N LEU A 214 8.02 -9.07 -7.76
CA LEU A 214 9.34 -8.78 -7.21
C LEU A 214 9.99 -10.02 -6.59
N LEU A 215 9.21 -10.83 -5.87
CA LEU A 215 9.69 -12.06 -5.22
C LEU A 215 9.68 -13.29 -6.14
N HIS A 216 9.19 -13.15 -7.38
CA HIS A 216 9.02 -14.26 -8.34
C HIS A 216 8.18 -15.44 -7.83
N VAL A 217 7.23 -15.15 -6.95
CA VAL A 217 6.30 -16.15 -6.39
C VAL A 217 5.03 -16.26 -7.24
N HIS A 218 4.27 -17.33 -7.04
CA HIS A 218 3.12 -17.63 -7.89
C HIS A 218 2.01 -16.57 -7.76
N ARG A 219 1.23 -16.32 -8.83
CA ARG A 219 0.14 -15.32 -8.84
C ARG A 219 -0.97 -15.56 -7.81
N ARG A 220 -1.06 -16.78 -7.28
CA ARG A 220 -2.00 -17.20 -6.23
C ARG A 220 -1.30 -17.48 -4.88
N SER A 221 -0.04 -17.05 -4.70
CA SER A 221 0.66 -17.19 -3.42
C SER A 221 -0.14 -16.54 -2.30
N MET A 222 0.00 -17.07 -1.08
CA MET A 222 -0.63 -16.46 0.10
C MET A 222 -0.19 -15.00 0.27
N ILE A 223 -1.11 -14.14 0.68
CA ILE A 223 -0.85 -12.71 0.83
C ILE A 223 0.00 -12.47 2.07
N ALA A 224 -0.33 -13.12 3.21
CA ALA A 224 0.48 -13.04 4.42
C ALA A 224 1.96 -13.36 4.20
N ALA A 225 2.29 -14.38 3.38
CA ALA A 225 3.67 -14.70 3.03
C ALA A 225 4.40 -13.50 2.39
N LEU A 226 3.73 -12.71 1.54
CA LEU A 226 4.36 -11.53 0.92
C LEU A 226 4.74 -10.48 1.97
N HIS A 227 3.85 -10.24 2.93
CA HIS A 227 4.05 -9.23 3.98
C HIS A 227 5.04 -9.69 5.04
N SER A 228 5.02 -10.99 5.39
CA SER A 228 5.99 -11.60 6.29
C SER A 228 7.41 -11.48 5.73
N GLU A 229 7.59 -11.85 4.46
CA GLU A 229 8.89 -11.86 3.78
C GLU A 229 9.48 -10.46 3.53
N THR A 230 8.63 -9.50 3.18
CA THR A 230 9.08 -8.15 2.83
C THR A 230 9.17 -7.21 4.03
N GLY A 231 8.44 -7.51 5.12
CA GLY A 231 8.21 -6.60 6.23
C GLY A 231 7.41 -5.35 5.88
N PHE A 232 6.79 -5.28 4.69
CA PHE A 232 6.01 -4.11 4.28
C PHE A 232 4.57 -4.20 4.77
N THR A 233 4.11 -3.14 5.44
CA THR A 233 2.74 -3.02 5.93
C THR A 233 1.73 -3.11 4.77
N PRO A 234 0.63 -3.89 4.90
CA PRO A 234 -0.42 -3.88 3.90
C PRO A 234 -1.08 -2.50 3.79
N VAL A 235 -1.44 -2.09 2.56
CA VAL A 235 -1.99 -0.74 2.27
C VAL A 235 -3.21 -0.40 3.15
N ARG A 236 -4.06 -1.38 3.47
CA ARG A 236 -5.19 -1.23 4.41
C ARG A 236 -4.76 -0.63 5.75
N TYR A 237 -3.79 -1.26 6.39
CA TYR A 237 -3.29 -0.86 7.70
C TYR A 237 -2.46 0.41 7.62
N GLN A 238 -1.61 0.55 6.60
CA GLN A 238 -0.80 1.76 6.42
C GLN A 238 -1.69 3.01 6.28
N ARG A 239 -2.76 2.93 5.47
CA ARG A 239 -3.71 4.05 5.32
C ARG A 239 -4.42 4.36 6.63
N MET A 240 -4.85 3.33 7.38
CA MET A 240 -5.52 3.53 8.67
C MET A 240 -4.59 4.17 9.71
N ILE A 241 -3.33 3.72 9.79
CA ILE A 241 -2.30 4.33 10.65
C ILE A 241 -2.11 5.82 10.32
N LEU A 242 -2.05 6.18 9.02
CA LEU A 242 -1.92 7.58 8.60
C LEU A 242 -3.13 8.44 8.96
N VAL A 243 -4.35 7.88 8.84
CA VAL A 243 -5.59 8.54 9.27
C VAL A 243 -5.57 8.84 10.77
N MET A 244 -5.26 7.84 11.59
CA MET A 244 -5.26 7.99 13.04
C MET A 244 -4.15 8.93 13.52
N ARG A 245 -2.96 8.90 12.90
CA ARG A 245 -1.89 9.88 13.19
C ARG A 245 -2.31 11.30 12.84
N TYR A 246 -3.08 11.48 11.76
CA TYR A 246 -3.63 12.78 11.41
C TYR A 246 -4.69 13.23 12.41
N LEU A 247 -5.61 12.34 12.82
CA LEU A 247 -6.58 12.59 13.89
C LEU A 247 -5.87 13.00 15.20
N GLN A 248 -4.84 12.28 15.61
CA GLN A 248 -4.02 12.62 16.78
C GLN A 248 -3.45 14.05 16.67
N CYS A 249 -2.92 14.42 15.50
CA CYS A 249 -2.41 15.77 15.24
C CYS A 249 -3.51 16.83 15.37
N LEU A 250 -4.69 16.60 14.79
CA LEU A 250 -5.83 17.52 14.88
C LEU A 250 -6.28 17.71 16.34
N LEU A 251 -6.40 16.63 17.10
CA LEU A 251 -6.81 16.68 18.50
C LEU A 251 -5.77 17.39 19.38
N SER A 252 -4.48 17.19 19.09
CA SER A 252 -3.39 17.85 19.83
C SER A 252 -3.36 19.37 19.56
N GLU A 253 -3.80 19.80 18.39
CA GLU A 253 -3.86 21.22 17.99
C GLU A 253 -5.17 21.93 18.39
N ARG A 254 -6.13 21.20 18.99
CA ARG A 254 -7.49 21.68 19.29
C ARG A 254 -7.52 22.87 20.27
N THR A 255 -6.62 22.91 21.24
CA THR A 255 -6.58 23.94 22.30
C THR A 255 -5.76 25.18 21.94
N THR A 256 -5.00 25.14 20.84
CA THR A 256 -3.92 26.11 20.59
C THR A 256 -4.11 26.95 19.34
N THR A 257 -5.16 26.72 18.54
CA THR A 257 -5.10 27.14 17.12
C THR A 257 -6.17 28.11 16.63
N THR A 258 -5.71 29.04 15.80
CA THR A 258 -6.49 29.83 14.83
C THR A 258 -6.80 29.04 13.54
N ARG A 259 -6.39 27.76 13.47
CA ARG A 259 -6.48 26.89 12.28
C ARG A 259 -7.88 26.30 12.13
N LEU A 260 -8.32 26.08 10.90
CA LEU A 260 -9.67 25.58 10.59
C LEU A 260 -9.79 24.06 10.70
N ALA A 261 -8.71 23.30 10.45
CA ALA A 261 -8.78 21.85 10.37
C ALA A 261 -9.17 21.17 11.71
N PRO A 262 -8.65 21.57 12.90
CA PRO A 262 -9.10 21.01 14.17
C PRO A 262 -10.59 21.23 14.45
N LEU A 263 -11.14 22.40 14.07
CA LEU A 263 -12.58 22.69 14.21
C LEU A 263 -13.46 21.75 13.36
N GLY A 264 -12.92 21.20 12.27
CA GLY A 264 -13.60 20.18 11.48
C GLY A 264 -13.85 18.88 12.26
N VAL A 265 -13.04 18.58 13.29
CA VAL A 265 -13.28 17.44 14.20
C VAL A 265 -14.51 17.70 15.06
N ASP A 266 -14.69 18.92 15.54
CA ASP A 266 -15.86 19.33 16.34
C ASP A 266 -17.13 19.20 15.50
N ALA A 267 -17.11 19.70 14.27
CA ALA A 267 -18.22 19.52 13.33
C ALA A 267 -18.53 18.03 13.06
N CYS A 268 -17.51 17.17 13.02
CA CYS A 268 -17.72 15.73 12.90
C CYS A 268 -18.36 15.12 14.17
N GLN A 269 -18.04 15.62 15.37
CA GLN A 269 -18.67 15.19 16.63
C GLN A 269 -20.16 15.56 16.66
N ASP A 270 -20.50 16.77 16.23
CA ASP A 270 -21.88 17.23 16.13
C ASP A 270 -22.68 16.36 15.14
N LEU A 271 -22.11 16.11 13.96
CA LEU A 271 -22.72 15.24 12.95
C LEU A 271 -22.91 13.81 13.45
N TRP A 272 -21.91 13.24 14.14
CA TRP A 272 -22.01 11.91 14.72
C TRP A 272 -23.13 11.87 15.76
N SER A 273 -23.16 12.84 16.68
CA SER A 273 -24.18 12.93 17.73
C SER A 273 -25.60 13.08 17.16
N ALA A 274 -25.73 13.72 15.99
CA ALA A 274 -26.97 13.82 15.23
C ALA A 274 -27.29 12.58 14.36
N GLY A 275 -26.51 11.49 14.47
CA GLY A 275 -26.69 10.26 13.70
C GLY A 275 -26.39 10.40 12.20
N LYS A 276 -25.58 11.39 11.81
CA LYS A 276 -25.17 11.64 10.42
C LYS A 276 -23.80 11.02 10.15
N LYS A 277 -23.57 10.70 8.86
CA LYS A 277 -22.26 10.23 8.40
C LYS A 277 -21.27 11.39 8.36
N CYS A 278 -20.07 11.15 8.86
CA CYS A 278 -18.93 12.08 8.85
C CYS A 278 -17.61 11.31 8.81
N TRP A 279 -16.50 12.04 8.70
CA TRP A 279 -15.15 11.46 8.65
C TRP A 279 -14.85 10.56 9.85
N LEU A 280 -15.27 10.94 11.07
CA LEU A 280 -15.09 10.11 12.27
C LEU A 280 -15.90 8.79 12.19
N THR A 281 -17.15 8.82 11.72
CA THR A 281 -17.93 7.58 11.54
C THR A 281 -17.32 6.65 10.49
N ASP A 282 -16.69 7.21 9.45
CA ASP A 282 -15.99 6.43 8.44
C ASP A 282 -14.74 5.75 9.02
N ILE A 283 -14.01 6.43 9.91
CA ILE A 283 -12.87 5.84 10.66
C ILE A 283 -13.36 4.66 11.50
N ALA A 284 -14.41 4.86 12.30
CA ALA A 284 -14.95 3.79 13.15
C ALA A 284 -15.43 2.59 12.33
N HIS A 285 -16.09 2.83 11.19
CA HIS A 285 -16.52 1.77 10.28
C HIS A 285 -15.34 1.00 9.68
N ALA A 286 -14.29 1.71 9.27
CA ALA A 286 -13.10 1.10 8.69
C ALA A 286 -12.29 0.30 9.74
N LEU A 287 -12.19 0.77 11.00
CA LEU A 287 -11.61 0.02 12.12
C LEU A 287 -12.39 -1.27 12.43
N ARG A 288 -13.72 -1.20 12.41
CA ARG A 288 -14.58 -2.38 12.59
C ARG A 288 -14.45 -3.41 11.46
N SER A 289 -13.96 -2.98 10.29
CA SER A 289 -13.81 -3.83 9.10
C SER A 289 -12.40 -4.45 8.96
N LEU A 290 -11.54 -4.31 9.96
CA LEU A 290 -10.23 -4.96 10.03
C LEU A 290 -10.35 -6.46 10.38
N TYR A 291 -9.24 -7.19 10.29
CA TYR A 291 -9.18 -8.64 10.54
C TYR A 291 -9.83 -9.04 11.87
N HIS A 292 -9.41 -8.40 12.96
CA HIS A 292 -10.17 -8.37 14.20
C HIS A 292 -10.89 -7.03 14.30
N PRO A 293 -12.23 -7.01 14.41
CA PRO A 293 -12.99 -5.78 14.51
C PRO A 293 -12.58 -4.96 15.73
N ILE A 294 -12.07 -3.74 15.50
CA ILE A 294 -11.85 -2.76 16.56
C ILE A 294 -13.10 -1.89 16.63
N ASN A 295 -13.87 -2.04 17.69
CA ASN A 295 -15.08 -1.24 17.92
C ASN A 295 -14.72 -0.03 18.78
N VAL A 296 -14.91 1.16 18.23
CA VAL A 296 -14.67 2.44 18.90
C VAL A 296 -15.96 3.25 18.97
N CYS A 297 -16.13 3.99 20.05
CA CYS A 297 -17.16 5.00 20.18
C CYS A 297 -16.61 6.41 19.87
N LEU A 298 -17.46 7.42 19.99
CA LEU A 298 -17.05 8.81 19.74
C LEU A 298 -15.96 9.27 20.72
N ASP A 299 -16.11 8.93 22.00
CA ASP A 299 -15.18 9.34 23.06
C ASP A 299 -13.77 8.78 22.81
N ASP A 300 -13.67 7.52 22.37
CA ASP A 300 -12.42 6.85 22.01
C ASP A 300 -11.67 7.60 20.90
N LEU A 301 -12.40 8.08 19.88
CA LEU A 301 -11.81 8.82 18.75
C LEU A 301 -11.57 10.31 19.06
N CYS A 302 -12.08 10.80 20.17
CA CYS A 302 -11.90 12.19 20.61
C CYS A 302 -10.86 12.34 21.73
N ASP A 303 -10.40 11.24 22.33
CA ASP A 303 -9.28 11.23 23.27
C ASP A 303 -7.93 11.05 22.54
N PRO A 304 -7.04 12.06 22.54
CA PRO A 304 -5.72 11.95 21.90
C PRO A 304 -4.90 10.76 22.40
N ARG A 305 -5.02 10.38 23.69
CA ARG A 305 -4.25 9.27 24.27
C ARG A 305 -4.77 7.94 23.75
N HIS A 306 -6.08 7.80 23.67
CA HIS A 306 -6.70 6.59 23.13
C HIS A 306 -6.37 6.42 21.64
N VAL A 307 -6.38 7.50 20.85
CA VAL A 307 -5.97 7.45 19.43
C VAL A 307 -4.52 6.97 19.27
N VAL A 308 -3.60 7.34 20.17
CA VAL A 308 -2.21 6.81 20.16
C VAL A 308 -2.17 5.30 20.39
N THR A 309 -2.98 4.82 21.33
CA THR A 309 -3.12 3.38 21.59
C THR A 309 -3.66 2.68 20.35
N LEU A 310 -4.73 3.21 19.72
CA LEU A 310 -5.30 2.66 18.49
C LEU A 310 -4.28 2.59 17.34
N VAL A 311 -3.40 3.58 17.19
CA VAL A 311 -2.30 3.53 16.21
C VAL A 311 -1.39 2.31 16.44
N SER A 312 -1.05 2.06 17.70
CA SER A 312 -0.20 0.93 18.08
C SER A 312 -0.93 -0.40 17.92
N GLU A 313 -2.22 -0.46 18.27
CA GLU A 313 -3.06 -1.65 18.10
C GLU A 313 -3.22 -2.03 16.63
N VAL A 314 -3.48 -1.07 15.74
CA VAL A 314 -3.60 -1.33 14.29
C VAL A 314 -2.25 -1.77 13.70
N ASP A 315 -1.12 -1.21 14.16
CA ASP A 315 0.21 -1.66 13.74
C ASP A 315 0.58 -3.06 14.26
N ALA A 316 0.08 -3.45 15.43
CA ALA A 316 0.23 -4.81 15.93
C ALA A 316 -0.70 -5.79 15.19
N LEU A 317 -1.94 -5.37 14.92
CA LEU A 317 -3.00 -6.23 14.38
C LEU A 317 -2.64 -6.86 13.05
N TRP A 318 -2.04 -6.12 12.12
CA TRP A 318 -1.68 -6.70 10.82
C TRP A 318 -0.56 -7.73 10.93
N LYS A 319 0.34 -7.59 11.92
CA LYS A 319 1.38 -8.57 12.19
C LYS A 319 0.76 -9.84 12.76
N THR A 320 -0.23 -9.70 13.65
CA THR A 320 -1.02 -10.82 14.17
C THR A 320 -1.77 -11.53 13.04
N GLU A 321 -2.48 -10.80 12.17
CA GLU A 321 -3.16 -11.37 11.00
C GLU A 321 -2.20 -12.17 10.12
N VAL A 322 -1.00 -11.65 9.86
CA VAL A 322 0.03 -12.37 9.08
C VAL A 322 0.45 -13.68 9.76
N VAL A 323 0.67 -13.66 11.09
CA VAL A 323 0.99 -14.88 11.85
C VAL A 323 -0.14 -15.88 11.78
N ASP A 324 -1.38 -15.45 12.02
CA ASP A 324 -2.55 -16.33 12.04
C ASP A 324 -2.79 -16.97 10.67
N GLU A 325 -2.67 -16.20 9.58
CA GLU A 325 -2.78 -16.72 8.22
C GLU A 325 -1.67 -17.72 7.87
N ILE A 326 -0.42 -17.44 8.26
CA ILE A 326 0.73 -18.32 7.97
C ILE A 326 0.65 -19.61 8.78
N THR A 327 0.34 -19.51 10.06
CA THR A 327 0.31 -20.65 10.99
C THR A 327 -0.94 -21.50 10.85
N GLY A 328 -2.06 -20.89 10.45
CA GLY A 328 -3.31 -21.58 10.14
C GLY A 328 -3.35 -22.30 8.79
N SER A 329 -2.36 -22.07 7.92
CA SER A 329 -2.30 -22.68 6.59
C SER A 329 -1.30 -23.83 6.51
N PRO A 330 -1.72 -25.02 6.05
CA PRO A 330 -0.81 -26.15 5.87
C PRO A 330 0.20 -25.91 4.72
N MET A 331 -0.03 -24.92 3.85
CA MET A 331 0.86 -24.61 2.73
C MET A 331 2.09 -23.82 3.15
N THR A 332 2.02 -23.13 4.28
CA THR A 332 3.09 -22.25 4.77
C THR A 332 3.79 -22.84 5.96
N SER A 333 3.82 -24.18 6.07
CA SER A 333 4.48 -24.90 7.18
C SER A 333 5.95 -24.48 7.36
N LEU A 334 6.66 -24.24 6.26
CA LEU A 334 8.05 -23.74 6.29
C LEU A 334 8.15 -22.29 6.77
N LEU A 335 7.16 -21.44 6.52
CA LEU A 335 7.12 -20.06 7.05
C LEU A 335 6.58 -20.00 8.49
N ALA A 336 5.74 -20.96 8.89
CA ALA A 336 5.17 -21.04 10.23
C ALA A 336 6.23 -21.45 11.27
N ALA A 337 7.15 -22.34 10.89
CA ALA A 337 8.15 -22.87 11.81
C ALA A 337 9.06 -21.80 12.43
N PRO A 338 9.59 -20.79 11.72
CA PRO A 338 10.32 -19.68 12.34
C PRO A 338 9.50 -18.87 13.37
N LEU A 339 8.19 -18.77 13.18
CA LEU A 339 7.28 -18.03 14.06
C LEU A 339 7.02 -18.79 15.38
N TRP A 340 6.95 -20.12 15.31
CA TRP A 340 6.74 -20.98 16.48
C TRP A 340 8.03 -21.36 17.20
N GLU A 341 9.10 -21.64 16.45
CA GLU A 341 10.30 -22.30 16.97
C GLU A 341 11.46 -21.34 17.22
N CYS A 342 11.51 -20.21 16.51
CA CYS A 342 12.66 -19.31 16.51
C CYS A 342 12.36 -17.89 17.01
N ASN A 343 11.14 -17.62 17.51
CA ASN A 343 10.67 -16.27 17.88
C ASN A 343 10.93 -15.23 16.77
N GLY A 344 10.80 -15.65 15.51
CA GLY A 344 11.05 -14.78 14.36
C GLY A 344 10.13 -13.56 14.35
N ALA A 345 10.66 -12.42 13.89
CA ALA A 345 9.82 -11.24 13.70
C ALA A 345 8.77 -11.55 12.62
N PRO A 346 7.46 -11.37 12.91
CA PRO A 346 6.39 -11.84 12.02
C PRO A 346 6.33 -11.12 10.68
N ALA A 347 6.86 -9.90 10.63
CA ALA A 347 6.95 -9.11 9.42
C ALA A 347 8.23 -8.27 9.43
N ALA A 348 9.30 -8.84 8.88
CA ALA A 348 10.58 -8.19 8.69
C ALA A 348 11.16 -8.61 7.35
N PHE A 349 12.00 -7.76 6.75
CA PHE A 349 12.67 -8.13 5.52
C PHE A 349 13.57 -9.35 5.75
N CYS A 350 13.27 -10.48 5.12
CA CYS A 350 14.02 -11.72 5.28
C CYS A 350 15.43 -11.61 4.68
N SER A 351 16.44 -12.02 5.43
CA SER A 351 17.86 -11.87 5.05
C SER A 351 18.21 -12.61 3.76
N TYR A 352 17.61 -13.79 3.54
CA TYR A 352 17.82 -14.59 2.33
C TYR A 352 17.35 -13.91 1.04
N LEU A 353 16.50 -12.88 1.12
CA LEU A 353 16.16 -12.04 -0.02
C LEU A 353 17.32 -11.15 -0.49
N ASN A 354 18.44 -11.12 0.24
CA ASN A 354 19.69 -10.47 -0.19
C ASN A 354 20.63 -11.38 -0.99
N VAL A 355 20.28 -12.67 -1.19
CA VAL A 355 21.11 -13.58 -2.00
C VAL A 355 21.37 -12.99 -3.37
N ARG A 356 22.65 -12.91 -3.75
CA ARG A 356 23.12 -12.10 -4.87
C ARG A 356 22.69 -12.66 -6.21
N ILE A 357 22.76 -13.98 -6.36
CA ILE A 357 22.42 -14.67 -7.61
C ILE A 357 20.90 -14.81 -7.68
N PRO A 358 20.21 -14.18 -8.66
CA PRO A 358 18.75 -14.17 -8.71
C PRO A 358 18.14 -15.58 -8.75
N ALA A 359 18.69 -16.49 -9.55
CA ALA A 359 18.18 -17.85 -9.67
C ALA A 359 18.18 -18.59 -8.32
N HIS A 360 19.24 -18.43 -7.54
CA HIS A 360 19.40 -19.05 -6.21
C HIS A 360 18.41 -18.46 -5.21
N ARG A 361 18.34 -17.12 -5.15
CA ARG A 361 17.39 -16.42 -4.30
C ARG A 361 15.95 -16.82 -4.61
N ILE A 362 15.58 -16.86 -5.89
CA ILE A 362 14.24 -17.22 -6.33
C ILE A 362 13.91 -18.66 -5.97
N ALA A 363 14.85 -19.59 -6.14
CA ALA A 363 14.65 -21.00 -5.75
C ALA A 363 14.38 -21.14 -4.25
N LEU A 364 15.20 -20.52 -3.41
CA LEU A 364 15.02 -20.55 -1.95
C LEU A 364 13.72 -19.84 -1.51
N THR A 365 13.41 -18.68 -2.08
CA THR A 365 12.16 -17.96 -1.81
C THR A 365 10.96 -18.84 -2.15
N ARG A 366 10.96 -19.45 -3.34
CA ARG A 366 9.86 -20.33 -3.77
C ARG A 366 9.74 -21.57 -2.91
N ALA A 367 10.85 -22.15 -2.45
CA ALA A 367 10.88 -23.28 -1.53
C ALA A 367 10.14 -22.93 -0.24
N LEU A 368 10.47 -21.79 0.37
CA LEU A 368 9.88 -21.36 1.64
C LEU A 368 8.43 -20.91 1.50
N THR A 369 8.08 -20.20 0.41
CA THR A 369 6.74 -19.64 0.21
C THR A 369 5.78 -20.57 -0.56
N ALA A 370 6.05 -21.87 -0.64
CA ALA A 370 5.24 -22.86 -1.37
C ALA A 370 4.86 -22.41 -2.80
N SER A 371 5.84 -21.87 -3.53
CA SER A 371 5.68 -21.36 -4.90
C SER A 371 6.58 -22.10 -5.90
N HIS A 372 7.03 -23.31 -5.54
CA HIS A 372 7.89 -24.19 -6.32
C HIS A 372 7.08 -25.19 -7.18
N GLN A 373 7.76 -25.98 -8.02
CA GLN A 373 7.14 -26.89 -9.00
C GLN A 373 7.08 -28.36 -8.54
N LEU A 374 7.14 -28.60 -7.22
CA LEU A 374 7.15 -29.96 -6.69
C LEU A 374 5.73 -30.55 -6.62
N ALA A 375 5.63 -31.88 -6.55
CA ALA A 375 4.34 -32.57 -6.58
C ALA A 375 3.42 -32.19 -5.41
N ILE A 376 3.97 -31.86 -4.23
CA ILE A 376 3.17 -31.41 -3.08
C ILE A 376 2.29 -30.19 -3.42
N GLU A 377 2.81 -29.28 -4.25
CA GLU A 377 2.11 -28.07 -4.66
C GLU A 377 1.26 -28.30 -5.92
N HIS A 378 1.81 -28.95 -6.94
CA HIS A 378 1.09 -29.18 -8.21
C HIS A 378 -0.04 -30.19 -8.11
N GLY A 379 0.15 -31.26 -7.35
CA GLY A 379 -0.85 -32.31 -7.18
C GLY A 379 -2.13 -31.78 -6.53
N LYS A 380 -2.03 -30.74 -5.69
CA LYS A 380 -3.21 -30.06 -5.11
C LYS A 380 -4.16 -29.52 -6.19
N TRP A 381 -3.62 -29.00 -7.29
CA TRP A 381 -4.40 -28.36 -8.35
C TRP A 381 -5.16 -29.39 -9.19
N HIS A 382 -4.70 -30.64 -9.13
CA HIS A 382 -5.29 -31.82 -9.76
C HIS A 382 -6.16 -32.62 -8.78
N GLY A 383 -6.37 -32.14 -7.55
CA GLY A 383 -7.17 -32.83 -6.54
C GLY A 383 -6.54 -34.12 -5.99
N ILE A 384 -5.23 -34.31 -6.14
CA ILE A 384 -4.51 -35.49 -5.65
C ILE A 384 -4.31 -35.33 -4.13
N ASP A 385 -4.64 -36.35 -3.33
CA ASP A 385 -4.40 -36.31 -1.89
C ASP A 385 -2.90 -36.29 -1.57
N LYS A 386 -2.53 -35.71 -0.42
CA LYS A 386 -1.14 -35.46 -0.05
C LYS A 386 -0.25 -36.71 -0.17
N GLU A 387 -0.74 -37.84 0.33
CA GLU A 387 -0.03 -39.14 0.32
C GLU A 387 0.26 -39.69 -1.08
N TRP A 388 -0.51 -39.26 -2.10
CA TRP A 388 -0.34 -39.69 -3.49
C TRP A 388 0.49 -38.72 -4.33
N ARG A 389 0.95 -37.60 -3.76
CA ARG A 389 1.82 -36.62 -4.43
C ARG A 389 3.28 -37.08 -4.37
N LEU A 390 3.54 -38.26 -4.93
CA LEU A 390 4.80 -38.97 -4.81
C LEU A 390 5.93 -38.26 -5.56
N CYS A 391 7.15 -38.43 -5.04
CA CYS A 391 8.39 -37.95 -5.62
C CYS A 391 8.64 -38.59 -6.98
N ARG A 392 8.83 -37.76 -8.01
CA ARG A 392 9.08 -38.21 -9.38
C ARG A 392 10.38 -38.99 -9.56
N MET A 393 11.30 -38.90 -8.59
CA MET A 393 12.61 -39.55 -8.64
C MET A 393 12.61 -40.93 -7.98
N CYS A 394 12.01 -41.06 -6.79
CA CYS A 394 12.02 -42.31 -6.02
C CYS A 394 10.67 -43.03 -5.98
N SER A 395 9.57 -42.37 -6.32
CA SER A 395 8.20 -42.89 -6.29
C SER A 395 7.72 -43.45 -4.93
N ASN A 396 8.46 -43.22 -3.84
CA ASN A 396 8.20 -43.86 -2.55
C ASN A 396 7.59 -42.90 -1.50
N ASP A 397 8.01 -41.63 -1.51
CA ASP A 397 7.59 -40.62 -0.54
C ASP A 397 6.97 -39.41 -1.22
N VAL A 398 6.30 -38.55 -0.44
CA VAL A 398 5.74 -37.29 -0.92
C VAL A 398 6.84 -36.33 -1.42
N GLU A 399 6.64 -35.74 -2.59
CA GLU A 399 7.56 -34.75 -3.17
C GLU A 399 7.40 -33.37 -2.51
N ASP A 400 7.90 -33.22 -1.28
CA ASP A 400 8.00 -31.94 -0.60
C ASP A 400 9.44 -31.41 -0.53
N VAL A 401 9.59 -30.15 -0.10
CA VAL A 401 10.89 -29.49 -0.04
C VAL A 401 11.87 -30.26 0.85
N PRO A 402 11.53 -30.65 2.10
CA PRO A 402 12.47 -31.42 2.92
C PRO A 402 12.88 -32.76 2.29
N HIS A 403 11.94 -33.48 1.64
CA HIS A 403 12.27 -34.72 0.96
C HIS A 403 13.26 -34.51 -0.19
N VAL A 404 12.98 -33.54 -1.07
CA VAL A 404 13.85 -33.20 -2.20
C VAL A 404 15.23 -32.76 -1.72
N LEU A 405 15.29 -31.93 -0.68
CA LEU A 405 16.55 -31.37 -0.20
C LEU A 405 17.39 -32.40 0.56
N PHE A 406 16.80 -33.27 1.38
CA PHE A 406 17.58 -34.02 2.37
C PHE A 406 17.34 -35.53 2.41
N LEU A 407 16.25 -36.05 1.82
CA LEU A 407 15.82 -37.43 2.08
C LEU A 407 15.79 -38.34 0.85
N CYS A 408 15.49 -37.81 -0.34
CA CYS A 408 15.23 -38.65 -1.51
C CYS A 408 16.46 -39.49 -1.90
N PRO A 409 16.39 -40.82 -2.02
CA PRO A 409 17.54 -41.69 -2.27
C PRO A 409 18.06 -41.67 -3.72
N PHE A 410 17.71 -40.65 -4.51
CA PHE A 410 18.11 -40.53 -5.91
C PHE A 410 19.61 -40.25 -6.02
N PRO A 411 20.44 -41.14 -6.62
CA PRO A 411 21.89 -41.03 -6.55
C PRO A 411 22.48 -39.71 -7.08
N PRO A 412 21.98 -39.11 -8.18
CA PRO A 412 22.45 -37.80 -8.61
C PRO A 412 22.23 -36.69 -7.59
N ALA A 413 21.18 -36.77 -6.76
CA ALA A 413 20.96 -35.81 -5.69
C ALA A 413 22.01 -35.92 -4.58
N ASP A 414 22.48 -37.14 -4.28
CA ASP A 414 23.50 -37.37 -3.26
C ASP A 414 24.86 -36.78 -3.64
N SER A 415 25.17 -36.71 -4.94
CA SER A 415 26.37 -36.04 -5.44
C SER A 415 26.39 -34.52 -5.14
N ILE A 416 25.22 -33.91 -4.99
CA ILE A 416 25.04 -32.50 -4.62
C ILE A 416 24.97 -32.37 -3.08
N ARG A 417 24.18 -33.22 -2.41
CA ARG A 417 23.96 -33.16 -0.95
C ARG A 417 25.21 -33.48 -0.13
N GLY A 418 25.94 -34.53 -0.49
CA GLY A 418 27.07 -35.03 0.29
C GLY A 418 28.13 -33.96 0.58
N PRO A 419 28.67 -33.30 -0.47
CA PRO A 419 29.64 -32.21 -0.32
C PRO A 419 29.07 -31.03 0.46
N PHE A 420 27.84 -30.60 0.15
CA PHE A 420 27.19 -29.48 0.84
C PHE A 420 27.03 -29.75 2.34
N LEU A 421 26.43 -30.88 2.71
CA LEU A 421 26.20 -31.24 4.11
C LEU A 421 27.52 -31.47 4.87
N SER A 422 28.52 -32.07 4.23
CA SER A 422 29.84 -32.23 4.83
C SER A 422 30.50 -30.89 5.14
N SER A 423 30.37 -29.90 4.26
CA SER A 423 30.83 -28.54 4.51
C SER A 423 30.08 -27.90 5.69
N VAL A 424 28.75 -27.96 5.69
CA VAL A 424 27.91 -27.41 6.77
C VAL A 424 28.27 -28.04 8.11
N TRP A 425 28.43 -29.36 8.16
CA TRP A 425 28.81 -30.10 9.35
C TRP A 425 30.24 -29.84 9.82
N GLY A 426 31.13 -29.46 8.91
CA GLY A 426 32.47 -29.00 9.25
C GLY A 426 32.44 -27.65 9.96
N CYS A 427 31.63 -26.71 9.46
CA CYS A 427 31.48 -25.37 10.03
C CYS A 427 30.61 -25.36 11.32
N TYR A 428 29.59 -26.22 11.39
CA TYR A 428 28.63 -26.30 12.50
C TYR A 428 28.48 -27.74 13.03
N PRO A 429 29.52 -28.30 13.70
CA PRO A 429 29.47 -29.69 14.18
C PRO A 429 28.33 -29.97 15.17
N SER A 430 27.96 -28.98 15.99
CA SER A 430 26.88 -29.10 17.00
C SER A 430 25.52 -29.40 16.37
N TRP A 431 25.28 -28.97 15.14
CA TRP A 431 23.99 -29.13 14.48
C TRP A 431 23.65 -30.60 14.22
N LYS A 432 24.65 -31.49 14.09
CA LYS A 432 24.40 -32.94 13.97
C LYS A 432 23.54 -33.51 15.11
N VAL A 433 23.61 -32.88 16.29
CA VAL A 433 22.89 -33.31 17.49
C VAL A 433 21.69 -32.41 17.77
N THR A 434 21.75 -31.14 17.36
CA THR A 434 20.68 -30.15 17.63
C THR A 434 19.56 -30.16 16.60
N VAL A 435 19.83 -30.55 15.35
CA VAL A 435 18.83 -30.63 14.29
C VAL A 435 17.80 -31.71 14.64
N ARG A 436 16.53 -31.31 14.64
CA ARG A 436 15.39 -32.14 15.06
C ARG A 436 14.67 -32.78 13.89
N SER A 437 14.69 -32.10 12.75
CA SER A 437 14.01 -32.51 11.54
C SER A 437 14.69 -31.89 10.31
N PRO A 438 14.49 -32.45 9.11
CA PRO A 438 14.94 -31.85 7.86
C PRO A 438 14.39 -30.43 7.64
N THR A 439 13.16 -30.15 8.09
CA THR A 439 12.59 -28.80 8.09
C THR A 439 13.37 -27.85 8.99
N HIS A 440 13.65 -28.26 10.23
CA HIS A 440 14.44 -27.44 11.16
C HIS A 440 15.83 -27.14 10.58
N LEU A 441 16.46 -28.11 9.90
CA LEU A 441 17.73 -27.89 9.21
C LEU A 441 17.62 -26.82 8.11
N LEU A 442 16.60 -26.88 7.24
CA LEU A 442 16.40 -25.87 6.20
C LEU A 442 16.30 -24.45 6.78
N LEU A 443 15.60 -24.30 7.89
CA LEU A 443 15.39 -22.99 8.52
C LEU A 443 16.66 -22.45 9.16
N LEU A 444 17.44 -23.30 9.82
CA LEU A 444 18.77 -22.93 10.31
C LEU A 444 19.68 -22.50 9.15
N LEU A 445 19.69 -23.26 8.06
CA LEU A 445 20.48 -22.95 6.87
C LEU A 445 20.08 -21.61 6.23
N ALA A 446 18.78 -21.36 6.06
CA ALA A 446 18.25 -20.14 5.45
C ALA A 446 18.36 -18.91 6.37
N GLY A 447 18.38 -19.12 7.69
CA GLY A 447 18.50 -18.06 8.70
C GLY A 447 19.93 -17.70 9.10
N THR A 448 20.94 -18.46 8.64
CA THR A 448 22.35 -18.22 8.99
C THR A 448 23.04 -17.45 7.87
N ASP A 449 23.48 -16.22 8.16
CA ASP A 449 23.94 -15.24 7.16
C ASP A 449 25.13 -15.71 6.30
N ASP A 450 26.09 -16.47 6.84
CA ASP A 450 27.25 -16.96 6.09
C ASP A 450 26.96 -18.24 5.29
N LEU A 451 25.84 -18.92 5.57
CA LEU A 451 25.39 -20.11 4.82
C LEU A 451 24.30 -19.81 3.80
N VAL A 452 23.64 -18.65 3.86
CA VAL A 452 22.43 -18.38 3.08
C VAL A 452 22.66 -18.42 1.56
N ASP A 453 23.78 -17.88 1.08
CA ASP A 453 24.13 -17.90 -0.35
C ASP A 453 24.39 -19.35 -0.83
N THR A 454 25.14 -20.13 -0.04
CA THR A 454 25.42 -21.54 -0.35
C THR A 454 24.17 -22.42 -0.26
N THR A 455 23.29 -22.13 0.69
CA THR A 455 22.00 -22.81 0.86
C THR A 455 21.10 -22.52 -0.33
N ALA A 456 21.02 -21.26 -0.75
CA ALA A 456 20.23 -20.89 -1.92
C ALA A 456 20.75 -21.52 -3.21
N HIS A 457 22.07 -21.64 -3.37
CA HIS A 457 22.68 -22.38 -4.47
C HIS A 457 22.29 -23.87 -4.42
N PHE A 458 22.46 -24.50 -3.27
CA PHE A 458 22.10 -25.91 -3.05
C PHE A 458 20.62 -26.21 -3.38
N VAL A 459 19.70 -25.35 -2.91
CA VAL A 459 18.28 -25.46 -3.23
C VAL A 459 18.04 -25.31 -4.74
N HIS A 460 18.73 -24.38 -5.39
CA HIS A 460 18.61 -24.18 -6.84
C HIS A 460 19.09 -25.39 -7.64
N GLU A 461 20.22 -25.99 -7.31
CA GLU A 461 20.74 -27.18 -8.00
C GLU A 461 19.77 -28.36 -7.87
N LEU A 462 19.28 -28.64 -6.67
CA LEU A 462 18.32 -29.73 -6.45
C LEU A 462 16.97 -29.46 -7.13
N PHE A 463 16.46 -28.24 -7.09
CA PHE A 463 15.22 -27.91 -7.80
C PHE A 463 15.40 -28.03 -9.31
N THR A 464 16.54 -27.60 -9.86
CA THR A 464 16.85 -27.75 -11.29
C THR A 464 16.91 -29.23 -11.68
N LEU A 465 17.53 -30.07 -10.84
CA LEU A 465 17.56 -31.52 -11.03
C LEU A 465 16.15 -32.11 -11.03
N TRP A 466 15.28 -31.69 -10.11
CA TRP A 466 13.88 -32.16 -10.07
C TRP A 466 13.04 -31.68 -11.23
N GLU A 467 13.19 -30.43 -11.63
CA GLU A 467 12.47 -29.84 -12.76
C GLU A 467 12.89 -30.46 -14.11
N SER A 468 14.04 -31.13 -14.18
CA SER A 468 14.48 -31.86 -15.38
C SER A 468 13.67 -33.12 -15.69
N VAL A 469 12.92 -33.65 -14.72
CA VAL A 469 12.10 -34.84 -14.87
C VAL A 469 10.62 -34.45 -14.75
N PRO A 470 9.72 -34.96 -15.61
CA PRO A 470 8.28 -34.70 -15.49
C PRO A 470 7.69 -35.17 -14.15
N LEU A 471 6.65 -34.48 -13.67
CA LEU A 471 5.92 -34.88 -12.47
C LEU A 471 5.26 -36.25 -12.63
N LEU A 472 5.32 -37.05 -11.57
CA LEU A 472 4.55 -38.29 -11.45
C LEU A 472 3.15 -37.96 -10.91
N LEU A 473 2.20 -37.71 -11.80
CA LEU A 473 0.80 -37.44 -11.44
C LEU A 473 -0.02 -38.72 -11.52
N ASN A 474 -0.05 -39.49 -10.43
CA ASN A 474 -0.91 -40.66 -10.32
C ASN A 474 -2.35 -40.20 -10.04
N HIS A 475 -3.24 -40.31 -11.03
CA HIS A 475 -4.68 -40.14 -10.78
C HIS A 475 -5.19 -41.33 -9.96
N GLN A 476 -6.10 -41.08 -9.01
CA GLN A 476 -6.65 -42.08 -8.08
C GLN A 476 -7.16 -43.36 -8.80
N SER A 477 -7.62 -43.27 -10.05
CA SER A 477 -8.07 -44.43 -10.85
C SER A 477 -6.96 -45.41 -11.27
N THR A 478 -5.69 -45.07 -11.07
CA THR A 478 -4.53 -45.94 -11.37
C THR A 478 -3.81 -46.45 -10.13
N ALA A 479 -4.12 -45.93 -8.93
CA ALA A 479 -3.43 -46.33 -7.69
C ALA A 479 -3.92 -47.68 -7.13
N GLU A 480 -5.20 -48.04 -7.34
CA GLU A 480 -5.72 -49.36 -7.00
C GLU A 480 -5.10 -50.47 -7.87
N ALA A 481 -4.81 -50.17 -9.15
CA ALA A 481 -4.20 -51.13 -10.08
C ALA A 481 -2.70 -51.39 -9.82
N VAL A 482 -1.98 -50.47 -9.16
CA VAL A 482 -0.54 -50.63 -8.87
C VAL A 482 -0.30 -51.38 -7.56
N ARG A 483 -1.27 -51.44 -6.64
CA ARG A 483 -1.18 -52.27 -5.42
C ARG A 483 -1.59 -53.73 -5.62
N GLU A 484 -2.31 -54.07 -6.69
CA GLU A 484 -2.67 -55.46 -7.00
C GLU A 484 -1.54 -56.26 -7.71
N TYR A 485 -0.40 -55.62 -8.04
CA TYR A 485 0.72 -56.26 -8.75
C TYR A 485 2.11 -56.04 -8.11
N SER A 486 2.15 -55.84 -6.80
CA SER A 486 3.37 -55.90 -5.96
C SER A 486 3.03 -56.61 -4.65
#